data_AF-A0AAJ1WSN3-F1
#
_entry.id   AF-A0AAJ1WSN3-F1
#
_cell.length_a   1.000
_cell.length_b   1.000
_cell.length_c   1.000
_cell.angle_alpha   90.00
_cell.angle_beta   90.00
_cell.angle_gamma   90.00
#
_symmetry.space_group_name_H-M   'P 1'
#
loop_
_entity.id
_entity.type
_entity.pdbx_description
1 polymer ?
#
loop_
_entity_poly.entity_id
_entity_poly.type
_entity_poly.pdbx_seq_one_letter_code
_entity_poly.pdbx_strand_id
1 'polypeptide(L)'
;MNKSEKVKEVYRAILHAIDTKEIDAEEDILVIRRDFFEQEQDQAIETFANTWFVDKEELHLSAKLYEMGADPIPNIKKIFESREFHKYKAVHPEAIPVKYGPEMKRQWRKVLDEVIVPLVDELR
;
A
#
# COMPACT_ATOMS: atom_id res chain seq x y z
N MET A 1 3.36 -12.36 -19.73
CA MET A 1 3.15 -12.12 -18.29
C MET A 1 3.87 -10.82 -17.95
N ASN A 2 3.15 -9.69 -17.93
CA ASN A 2 3.74 -8.39 -17.61
C ASN A 2 3.55 -8.15 -16.10
N LYS A 3 4.65 -8.12 -15.33
CA LYS A 3 4.61 -7.70 -13.93
C LYS A 3 4.08 -6.25 -13.82
N SER A 4 3.44 -5.90 -12.71
CA SER A 4 3.01 -4.50 -12.49
C SER A 4 4.21 -3.56 -12.43
N GLU A 5 4.01 -2.27 -12.73
CA GLU A 5 5.11 -1.29 -12.65
C GLU A 5 5.71 -1.25 -11.23
N LYS A 6 4.86 -1.32 -10.20
CA LYS A 6 5.32 -1.32 -8.80
C LYS A 6 6.23 -2.50 -8.50
N VAL A 7 5.89 -3.70 -8.97
CA VAL A 7 6.75 -4.89 -8.80
C VAL A 7 8.09 -4.70 -9.53
N LYS A 8 8.08 -4.14 -10.74
CA LYS A 8 9.34 -3.83 -11.47
C LYS A 8 10.20 -2.83 -10.72
N GLU A 9 9.60 -1.84 -10.07
CA GLU A 9 10.32 -0.86 -9.23
C GLU A 9 11.02 -1.56 -8.06
N VAL A 10 10.34 -2.47 -7.35
CA VAL A 10 10.96 -3.22 -6.24
C VAL A 10 12.15 -4.03 -6.71
N TYR A 11 12.04 -4.75 -7.84
CA TYR A 11 13.17 -5.49 -8.40
C TYR A 11 14.34 -4.58 -8.80
N ARG A 12 14.07 -3.41 -9.37
CA ARG A 12 15.12 -2.43 -9.67
C ARG A 12 15.80 -1.94 -8.41
N ALA A 13 15.05 -1.74 -7.32
CA ALA A 13 15.60 -1.34 -6.03
C ALA A 13 16.52 -2.42 -5.45
N ILE A 14 16.14 -3.70 -5.51
CA ILE A 14 16.99 -4.82 -5.10
C ILE A 14 18.30 -4.85 -5.91
N LEU A 15 18.21 -4.75 -7.24
CA LEU A 15 19.41 -4.75 -8.10
C LEU A 15 20.33 -3.57 -7.78
N HIS A 16 19.76 -2.38 -7.60
CA HIS A 16 20.52 -1.19 -7.21
C HIS A 16 21.22 -1.36 -5.86
N ALA A 17 20.55 -1.95 -4.86
CA ALA A 17 21.11 -2.19 -3.54
C ALA A 17 22.26 -3.22 -3.57
N ILE A 18 22.17 -4.23 -4.44
CA ILE A 18 23.28 -5.16 -4.71
C ILE A 18 24.45 -4.42 -5.39
N ASP A 19 24.19 -3.64 -6.44
CA ASP A 19 25.22 -2.92 -7.20
C ASP A 19 25.98 -1.90 -6.33
N THR A 20 25.28 -1.28 -5.37
CA THR A 20 25.84 -0.31 -4.42
C THR A 20 26.44 -0.96 -3.17
N LYS A 21 26.35 -2.29 -3.03
CA LYS A 21 26.80 -3.07 -1.86
C LYS A 21 26.13 -2.65 -0.56
N GLU A 22 24.89 -2.16 -0.63
CA GLU A 22 24.03 -1.94 0.53
C GLU A 22 23.54 -3.27 1.13
N ILE A 23 23.51 -4.32 0.29
CA ILE A 23 23.16 -5.69 0.64
C ILE A 23 24.39 -6.57 0.43
N ASP A 24 24.66 -7.45 1.38
CA ASP A 24 25.76 -8.42 1.23
C ASP A 24 25.38 -9.47 0.18
N ALA A 25 26.33 -9.82 -0.70
CA ALA A 25 26.13 -10.87 -1.69
C ALA A 25 25.96 -12.27 -1.05
N GLU A 26 26.32 -12.40 0.23
CA GLU A 26 26.19 -13.62 1.03
C GLU A 26 24.82 -13.75 1.72
N GLU A 27 24.01 -12.69 1.75
CA GLU A 27 22.65 -12.73 2.28
C GLU A 27 21.73 -13.58 1.39
N ASP A 28 20.78 -14.28 2.02
CA ASP A 28 19.82 -15.11 1.31
C ASP A 28 18.92 -14.22 0.43
N ILE A 29 19.03 -14.40 -0.89
CA ILE A 29 18.26 -13.65 -1.88
C ILE A 29 16.74 -13.75 -1.67
N LEU A 30 16.24 -14.83 -1.04
CA LEU A 30 14.83 -14.97 -0.70
C LEU A 30 14.44 -14.07 0.48
N VAL A 31 15.33 -13.88 1.46
CA VAL A 31 15.13 -12.97 2.60
C VAL A 31 15.16 -11.54 2.10
N ILE A 32 16.18 -11.15 1.32
CA ILE A 32 16.27 -9.83 0.69
C ILE A 32 15.02 -9.51 -0.11
N ARG A 33 14.60 -10.44 -0.98
CA ARG A 33 13.38 -10.27 -1.77
C ARG A 33 12.19 -10.01 -0.84
N ARG A 34 11.99 -10.86 0.16
CA ARG A 34 10.87 -10.74 1.09
C ARG A 34 10.85 -9.37 1.78
N ASP A 35 11.98 -8.94 2.32
CA ASP A 35 12.09 -7.69 3.08
C ASP A 35 11.75 -6.47 2.22
N PHE A 36 12.25 -6.41 0.98
CA PHE A 36 11.93 -5.33 0.05
C PHE A 36 10.44 -5.28 -0.30
N PHE A 37 9.82 -6.43 -0.55
CA PHE A 37 8.40 -6.49 -0.89
C PHE A 37 7.49 -6.17 0.31
N GLU A 38 7.83 -6.66 1.51
CA GLU A 38 7.10 -6.33 2.75
C GLU A 38 7.25 -4.83 3.09
N GLN A 39 8.45 -4.26 2.95
CA GLN A 39 8.69 -2.83 3.17
C GLN A 39 7.89 -1.95 2.21
N GLU A 40 7.87 -2.30 0.92
CA GLU A 40 7.11 -1.55 -0.09
C GLU A 40 5.60 -1.64 0.13
N GLN A 41 5.12 -2.79 0.61
CA GLN A 41 3.72 -2.95 1.02
C GLN A 41 3.38 -2.03 2.20
N ASP A 42 4.19 -2.06 3.26
CA ASP A 42 3.99 -1.23 4.46
C ASP A 42 4.07 0.26 4.14
N GLN A 43 5.02 0.66 3.28
CA GLN A 43 5.16 2.04 2.83
C GLN A 43 3.94 2.51 2.03
N ALA A 44 3.37 1.67 1.16
CA ALA A 44 2.17 2.01 0.42
C ALA A 44 0.96 2.21 1.35
N ILE A 45 0.82 1.35 2.37
CA ILE A 45 -0.23 1.45 3.39
C ILE A 45 -0.06 2.72 4.23
N GLU A 46 1.15 2.99 4.69
CA GLU A 46 1.47 4.18 5.48
C GLU A 46 1.26 5.48 4.69
N THR A 47 1.68 5.50 3.43
CA THR A 47 1.44 6.64 2.54
C THR A 47 -0.05 6.92 2.39
N PHE A 48 -0.86 5.86 2.24
CA PHE A 48 -2.30 6.00 2.19
C PHE A 48 -2.88 6.51 3.52
N ALA A 49 -2.48 5.94 4.65
CA ALA A 49 -2.91 6.34 5.99
C ALA A 49 -2.65 7.83 6.24
N ASN A 50 -1.44 8.30 5.91
CA ASN A 50 -1.04 9.69 6.08
C ASN A 50 -1.72 10.64 5.10
N THR A 51 -1.93 10.21 3.85
CA THR A 51 -2.62 11.02 2.83
C THR A 51 -4.09 11.22 3.17
N TRP A 52 -4.75 10.16 3.64
CA TRP A 52 -6.19 10.17 3.91
C TRP A 52 -6.52 10.42 5.36
N PHE A 53 -5.55 10.48 6.27
CA PHE A 53 -5.75 10.62 7.72
C PHE A 53 -6.71 9.57 8.26
N VAL A 54 -6.35 8.30 8.07
CA VAL A 54 -7.07 7.12 8.56
C VAL A 54 -6.12 6.21 9.33
N ASP A 55 -6.69 5.31 10.12
CA ASP A 55 -5.95 4.32 10.90
C ASP A 55 -5.18 3.33 10.00
N LYS A 56 -3.88 3.18 10.26
CA LYS A 56 -2.94 2.36 9.48
C LYS A 56 -3.20 0.87 9.72
N GLU A 57 -3.49 0.48 10.95
CA GLU A 57 -3.78 -0.88 11.37
C GLU A 57 -5.05 -1.43 10.69
N GLU A 58 -6.08 -0.59 10.57
CA GLU A 58 -7.31 -0.97 9.86
C GLU A 58 -7.07 -1.15 8.35
N LEU A 59 -6.11 -0.43 7.76
CA LEU A 59 -5.66 -0.65 6.37
C LEU A 59 -4.85 -1.94 6.23
N HIS A 60 -3.94 -2.26 7.17
CA HIS A 60 -3.22 -3.54 7.17
C HIS A 60 -4.19 -4.72 7.23
N LEU A 61 -5.20 -4.66 8.11
CA LEU A 61 -6.23 -5.69 8.20
C LEU A 61 -7.04 -5.79 6.90
N SER A 62 -7.39 -4.65 6.29
CA SER A 62 -8.07 -4.60 5.00
C SER A 62 -7.25 -5.26 3.90
N ALA A 63 -5.97 -4.90 3.77
CA ALA A 63 -5.03 -5.44 2.80
C ALA A 63 -4.80 -6.94 2.97
N LYS A 64 -4.62 -7.41 4.21
CA LYS A 64 -4.41 -8.83 4.52
C LYS A 64 -5.58 -9.72 4.10
N LEU A 65 -6.80 -9.22 4.21
CA LEU A 65 -8.03 -9.96 3.89
C LEU A 65 -8.49 -9.74 2.45
N TYR A 66 -7.84 -8.85 1.70
CA TYR A 66 -8.27 -8.47 0.37
C TYR A 66 -7.88 -9.52 -0.67
N GLU A 67 -8.84 -9.85 -1.53
CA GLU A 67 -8.62 -10.57 -2.77
C GLU A 67 -8.93 -9.64 -3.95
N MET A 68 -8.20 -9.78 -5.06
CA MET A 68 -8.32 -8.88 -6.21
C MET A 68 -9.78 -8.72 -6.67
N GLY A 69 -10.22 -7.46 -6.76
CA GLY A 69 -11.60 -7.15 -7.16
C GLY A 69 -12.68 -7.39 -6.10
N ALA A 70 -12.33 -7.79 -4.87
CA ALA A 70 -13.32 -8.07 -3.83
C ALA A 70 -14.27 -6.89 -3.56
N ASP A 71 -15.56 -7.20 -3.42
CA ASP A 71 -16.61 -6.27 -3.04
C ASP A 71 -17.57 -6.93 -2.03
N PRO A 72 -17.71 -6.40 -0.81
CA PRO A 72 -17.09 -5.17 -0.31
C PRO A 72 -15.57 -5.29 -0.08
N ILE A 73 -14.87 -4.15 -0.11
CA ILE A 73 -13.49 -4.08 0.42
C ILE A 73 -13.53 -4.51 1.90
N PRO A 74 -12.74 -5.49 2.34
CA PRO A 74 -12.69 -5.93 3.72
C PRO A 74 -12.36 -4.78 4.65
N ASN A 75 -12.97 -4.80 5.83
CA ASN A 75 -12.71 -3.83 6.89
C ASN A 75 -12.98 -2.34 6.55
N ILE A 76 -13.59 -2.05 5.39
CA ILE A 76 -13.82 -0.68 4.93
C ILE A 76 -14.61 0.16 5.93
N LYS A 77 -15.56 -0.44 6.65
CA LYS A 77 -16.36 0.28 7.65
C LYS A 77 -15.49 0.89 8.75
N LYS A 78 -14.51 0.15 9.27
CA LYS A 78 -13.61 0.63 10.33
C LYS A 78 -12.64 1.70 9.84
N ILE A 79 -12.11 1.54 8.62
CA ILE A 79 -11.32 2.60 7.95
C ILE A 79 -12.13 3.89 7.83
N PHE A 80 -13.42 3.79 7.48
CA PHE A 80 -14.30 4.95 7.46
C PHE A 80 -14.52 5.55 8.85
N GLU A 81 -14.67 4.73 9.90
CA GLU A 81 -14.88 5.21 11.27
C GLU A 81 -13.65 5.92 11.85
N SER A 82 -12.44 5.55 11.43
CA SER A 82 -11.18 6.18 11.88
C SER A 82 -10.79 7.46 11.13
N ARG A 83 -11.58 7.90 10.15
CA ARG A 83 -11.22 9.02 9.28
C ARG A 83 -11.21 10.38 9.99
N GLU A 84 -10.12 11.12 9.83
CA GLU A 84 -9.95 12.45 10.41
C GLU A 84 -10.07 13.54 9.35
N PHE A 85 -11.28 13.73 8.80
CA PHE A 85 -11.52 14.69 7.71
C PHE A 85 -11.05 16.13 8.01
N HIS A 86 -11.09 16.54 9.27
CA HIS A 86 -10.60 17.87 9.67
C HIS A 86 -9.10 18.06 9.39
N LYS A 87 -8.27 17.02 9.59
CA LYS A 87 -6.84 17.04 9.24
C LYS A 87 -6.66 17.05 7.73
N TYR A 88 -7.42 16.23 7.01
CA TYR A 88 -7.42 16.23 5.54
C TYR A 88 -7.75 17.61 4.98
N LYS A 89 -8.80 18.27 5.50
CA LYS A 89 -9.22 19.60 5.07
C LYS A 89 -8.20 20.70 5.39
N ALA A 90 -7.36 20.53 6.42
CA ALA A 90 -6.30 21.49 6.72
C ALA A 90 -5.22 21.51 5.61
N VAL A 91 -4.95 20.35 4.99
CA VAL A 91 -4.01 20.21 3.87
C VAL A 91 -4.69 20.48 2.52
N HIS A 92 -5.99 20.23 2.43
CA HIS A 92 -6.83 20.43 1.23
C HIS A 92 -8.03 21.35 1.54
N PRO A 93 -7.85 22.68 1.60
CA PRO A 93 -8.91 23.63 2.01
C PRO A 93 -10.20 23.53 1.18
N GLU A 94 -10.09 23.14 -0.08
CA GLU A 94 -11.17 22.95 -1.05
C GLU A 94 -11.93 21.62 -0.89
N ALA A 95 -11.51 20.74 0.03
CA ALA A 95 -12.09 19.43 0.21
C ALA A 95 -13.57 19.49 0.66
N ILE A 96 -14.41 18.72 -0.02
CA ILE A 96 -15.85 18.62 0.23
C ILE A 96 -16.13 17.36 1.08
N PRO A 97 -16.75 17.47 2.27
CA PRO A 97 -16.96 16.34 3.18
C PRO A 97 -17.69 15.15 2.53
N VAL A 98 -18.70 15.44 1.71
CA VAL A 98 -19.51 14.41 1.02
C VAL A 98 -18.70 13.63 -0.01
N LYS A 99 -17.64 14.22 -0.58
CA LYS A 99 -16.79 13.58 -1.59
C LYS A 99 -15.62 12.79 -0.98
N TYR A 100 -15.14 13.21 0.18
CA TYR A 100 -13.96 12.64 0.82
C TYR A 100 -14.06 11.13 1.05
N GLY A 101 -15.15 10.66 1.65
CA GLY A 101 -15.35 9.23 1.93
C GLY A 101 -15.38 8.34 0.67
N PRO A 102 -16.26 8.63 -0.32
CA PRO A 102 -16.30 7.89 -1.57
C PRO A 102 -14.97 7.91 -2.33
N GLU A 103 -14.28 9.05 -2.35
CA GLU A 103 -12.97 9.18 -3.00
C GLU A 103 -11.92 8.31 -2.30
N MET A 104 -11.82 8.41 -0.97
CA MET A 104 -10.93 7.58 -0.15
C MET A 104 -11.13 6.09 -0.45
N LYS A 105 -12.38 5.62 -0.44
CA LYS A 105 -12.70 4.22 -0.76
C LYS A 105 -12.21 3.83 -2.16
N ARG A 106 -12.42 4.69 -3.15
CA ARG A 106 -12.01 4.44 -4.54
C ARG A 106 -10.49 4.37 -4.67
N GLN A 107 -9.78 5.30 -4.02
CA GLN A 107 -8.33 5.33 -4.05
C GLN A 107 -7.73 4.15 -3.28
N TRP A 108 -8.35 3.74 -2.17
CA TRP A 108 -7.92 2.55 -1.45
C TRP A 108 -8.02 1.29 -2.32
N ARG A 109 -9.12 1.12 -3.06
CA ARG A 109 -9.26 0.01 -4.02
C ARG A 109 -8.14 0.01 -5.06
N LYS A 110 -7.79 1.17 -5.62
CA LYS A 110 -6.70 1.27 -6.59
C LYS A 110 -5.36 0.85 -5.99
N VAL A 111 -5.05 1.33 -4.78
CA VAL A 111 -3.82 0.92 -4.08
C VAL A 111 -3.82 -0.59 -3.82
N LEU A 112 -4.94 -1.16 -3.42
CA LEU A 112 -5.07 -2.61 -3.24
C LEU A 112 -4.82 -3.38 -4.55
N ASP A 113 -5.55 -3.04 -5.62
CA ASP A 113 -5.52 -3.76 -6.89
C ASP A 113 -4.20 -3.56 -7.67
N GLU A 114 -3.66 -2.34 -7.69
CA GLU A 114 -2.53 -1.97 -8.56
C GLU A 114 -1.17 -2.06 -7.85
N VAL A 115 -1.15 -2.01 -6.52
CA VAL A 115 0.08 -2.00 -5.71
C VAL A 115 0.14 -3.18 -4.75
N ILE A 116 -0.78 -3.29 -3.81
CA ILE A 116 -0.67 -4.26 -2.70
C ILE A 116 -0.77 -5.70 -3.19
N VAL A 117 -1.80 -6.04 -3.98
CA VAL A 117 -1.97 -7.41 -4.47
C VAL A 117 -0.77 -7.86 -5.31
N PRO A 118 -0.29 -7.07 -6.30
CA PRO A 118 0.92 -7.44 -7.04
C PRO A 118 2.16 -7.65 -6.18
N LEU A 119 2.35 -6.87 -5.11
CA LEU A 119 3.48 -7.05 -4.19
C LEU A 119 3.32 -8.36 -3.38
N VAL A 120 2.12 -8.63 -2.87
CA VAL A 120 1.83 -9.85 -2.09
C VAL A 120 1.97 -11.10 -2.94
N ASP A 121 1.59 -11.06 -4.22
CA ASP A 121 1.71 -12.21 -5.11
C ASP A 121 3.18 -12.63 -5.36
N GLU A 122 4.15 -11.72 -5.19
CA GLU A 122 5.59 -12.04 -5.30
C GLU A 122 6.16 -12.67 -4.01
N LEU A 123 5.39 -12.64 -2.91
CA LEU A 123 5.72 -13.28 -1.64
C LEU A 123 5.16 -14.72 -1.53
N ARG A 124 4.36 -15.15 -2.51
CA ARG A 124 3.73 -16.48 -2.55
C ARG A 124 4.57 -17.53 -3.29
#